data_AF-X7Z099-F1
#
_entry.id   AF-X7Z099-F1
#
_cell.length_a   1.000
_cell.length_b   1.000
_cell.length_c   1.000
_cell.angle_alpha   90.00
_cell.angle_beta   90.00
_cell.angle_gamma   90.00
#
_symmetry.space_group_name_H-M   'P 1'
#
loop_
_entity.id
_entity.type
_entity.pdbx_description
1 polymer ?
#
loop_
_entity_poly.entity_id
_entity_poly.type
_entity_poly.pdbx_seq_one_letter_code
_entity_poly.pdbx_strand_id
1 'polypeptide(L)'
;MPLPAELIAILRRHRLSQFGDTQVAQANTLGLVFTTKNGTPLEPRNVNRAFETLCRRAGVRSIRLHDLRHSCATLLFAMGVEAATVQRILRHSSISVTTGTYVDVIEQVQRSAVAGMDSLLNPAR
;
A
#
# COMPACT_ATOMS: atom_id res chain seq x y z
N MET A 1 -2.10 5.74 12.60
CA MET A 1 -1.91 4.56 11.73
C MET A 1 -0.63 3.89 12.16
N PRO A 2 -0.65 2.62 12.61
CA PRO A 2 0.58 1.89 12.87
C PRO A 2 1.34 1.74 11.54
N LEU A 3 2.62 2.08 11.54
CA LEU A 3 3.52 1.87 10.41
C LEU A 3 4.50 0.75 10.80
N PRO A 4 4.78 -0.22 9.92
CA PRO A 4 5.83 -1.21 10.17
C PRO A 4 7.16 -0.52 10.47
N ALA A 5 7.95 -1.08 11.39
CA ALA A 5 9.24 -0.52 11.78
C ALA A 5 10.18 -0.35 10.56
N GLU A 6 10.16 -1.31 9.64
CA GLU A 6 10.88 -1.24 8.37
C GLU A 6 10.49 -0.03 7.52
N LEU A 7 9.19 0.27 7.42
CA LEU A 7 8.72 1.43 6.68
C LEU A 7 9.20 2.74 7.33
N ILE A 8 9.21 2.81 8.66
CA ILE A 8 9.76 3.96 9.39
C ILE A 8 11.25 4.13 9.09
N ALA A 9 12.02 3.04 9.09
CA ALA A 9 13.44 3.07 8.76
C ALA A 9 13.68 3.56 7.32
N ILE A 10 12.89 3.10 6.36
CA ILE A 10 12.95 3.55 4.96
C ILE A 10 12.64 5.05 4.84
N LEU A 11 11.58 5.53 5.49
CA LEU A 11 11.20 6.94 5.45
C LEU A 11 12.26 7.85 6.09
N ARG A 12 12.87 7.41 7.19
CA ARG A 12 13.99 8.14 7.82
C ARG A 12 15.20 8.21 6.90
N ARG A 13 15.58 7.10 6.28
CA ARG A 13 16.68 7.03 5.31
C ARG A 13 16.42 7.93 4.11
N HIS A 14 15.19 7.92 3.59
CA HIS A 14 14.78 8.79 2.49
C HIS A 14 14.91 10.27 2.87
N ARG A 15 14.41 10.66 4.04
CA ARG A 15 14.52 12.04 4.55
C ARG A 15 15.97 12.48 4.66
N LEU A 16 16.84 11.65 5.25
CA LEU A 16 18.27 11.97 5.36
C LEU A 16 18.93 12.12 3.99
N SER A 17 18.58 11.25 3.04
CA SER A 17 19.11 11.32 1.66
C SER A 17 18.63 12.57 0.90
N GLN A 18 17.41 13.05 1.12
CA GLN A 18 16.89 14.23 0.43
C GLN A 18 17.42 15.54 1.01
N PHE A 19 17.49 15.63 2.34
CA PHE A 19 17.79 16.89 3.04
C PHE A 19 19.23 16.95 3.58
N GLY A 20 20.13 16.11 3.04
CA GLY A 20 21.56 16.30 3.23
C GLY A 20 22.08 17.58 2.55
N ASP A 21 21.34 18.08 1.55
CA ASP A 21 21.60 19.37 0.90
C ASP A 21 20.81 20.50 1.61
N THR A 22 21.55 21.47 2.14
CA THR A 22 21.00 22.62 2.87
C THR A 22 20.04 23.45 2.03
N GLN A 23 20.27 23.58 0.72
CA GLN A 23 19.40 24.35 -0.17
C GLN A 23 18.05 23.66 -0.36
N VAL A 24 18.07 22.34 -0.52
CA VAL A 24 16.85 21.50 -0.60
C VAL A 24 16.07 21.54 0.71
N ALA A 25 16.78 21.50 1.84
CA ALA A 25 16.18 21.61 3.17
C ALA A 25 15.51 22.99 3.40
N GLN A 26 16.15 24.08 2.97
CA GLN A 26 15.60 25.44 3.07
C GLN A 26 14.38 25.64 2.17
N ALA A 27 14.38 25.04 0.98
CA ALA A 27 13.25 25.11 0.05
C ALA A 27 12.01 24.33 0.54
N ASN A 28 12.20 23.32 1.38
CA ASN A 28 11.10 22.52 1.97
C ASN A 28 10.45 23.20 3.18
N THR A 29 9.80 24.34 2.94
CA THR A 29 9.11 25.12 3.98
C THR A 29 7.93 24.39 4.61
N LEU A 30 7.36 23.41 3.89
CA LEU A 30 6.19 22.63 4.31
C LEU A 30 6.55 21.36 5.12
N GLY A 31 7.84 21.08 5.34
CA GLY A 31 8.28 19.90 6.10
C GLY A 31 7.88 18.57 5.45
N LEU A 32 7.79 18.54 4.11
CA LEU A 32 7.38 17.35 3.36
C LEU A 32 8.41 16.22 3.49
N VAL A 33 7.93 14.98 3.52
CA VAL A 33 8.79 13.78 3.52
C VAL A 33 9.30 13.46 2.12
N PHE A 34 8.49 13.75 1.09
CA PHE A 34 8.82 13.52 -0.31
C PHE A 34 8.79 14.85 -1.06
N THR A 35 9.92 15.21 -1.67
CA THR A 35 10.07 16.45 -2.43
C THR A 35 10.69 16.19 -3.79
N THR A 36 10.61 17.16 -4.70
CA THR A 36 11.47 17.18 -5.90
C THR A 36 12.94 17.28 -5.48
N LYS A 37 13.86 17.16 -6.44
CA LYS A 37 15.30 17.38 -6.19
C LYS A 37 15.62 18.78 -5.66
N ASN A 38 14.70 19.73 -5.80
CA ASN A 38 14.88 21.12 -5.37
C ASN A 38 14.10 21.43 -4.07
N GLY A 39 13.55 20.43 -3.39
CA GLY A 39 12.83 20.62 -2.11
C GLY A 39 11.38 21.09 -2.25
N THR A 40 10.87 21.20 -3.48
CA THR A 40 9.48 21.63 -3.75
C THR A 40 8.50 20.45 -3.73
N PRO A 41 7.17 20.71 -3.60
CA PRO A 41 6.16 19.66 -3.67
C PRO A 41 6.19 18.86 -4.99
N LEU A 42 5.88 17.57 -4.90
CA LEU A 42 5.76 16.71 -6.08
C LEU A 42 4.43 16.96 -6.79
N GLU A 43 4.50 17.21 -8.10
CA GLU A 43 3.33 17.28 -8.97
C GLU A 43 2.77 15.86 -9.24
N PRO A 44 1.50 15.56 -8.93
CA PRO A 44 0.91 14.23 -9.08
C PRO A 44 1.10 13.61 -10.48
N ARG A 45 0.99 14.41 -11.54
CA ARG A 45 1.20 13.95 -12.93
C ARG A 45 2.63 13.43 -13.15
N ASN A 46 3.62 14.08 -12.56
CA ASN A 46 5.02 13.68 -12.67
C ASN A 46 5.27 12.39 -11.90
N VAL A 47 4.63 12.22 -10.74
CA VAL A 47 4.71 10.97 -9.96
C VAL A 47 4.14 9.80 -10.75
N ASN A 48 2.97 9.97 -11.38
CA ASN A 48 2.35 8.93 -12.21
C ASN A 48 3.25 8.55 -13.40
N ARG A 49 3.80 9.53 -14.13
CA ARG A 49 4.73 9.27 -15.24
C ARG A 49 6.00 8.55 -14.80
N ALA A 50 6.55 8.93 -13.64
CA ALA A 50 7.71 8.27 -13.05
C ALA A 50 7.38 6.81 -12.71
N PHE A 51 6.21 6.56 -12.13
CA PHE A 51 5.74 5.22 -11.80
C PHE A 51 5.53 4.33 -13.03
N GLU A 52 4.89 4.83 -14.08
CA GLU A 52 4.75 4.09 -15.36
C GLU A 52 6.11 3.71 -15.95
N THR A 53 7.10 4.60 -15.83
CA THR A 53 8.47 4.34 -16.27
C THR A 53 9.13 3.26 -15.41
N LEU A 54 8.89 3.24 -14.10
CA LEU A 54 9.36 2.17 -13.22
C LEU A 54 8.72 0.82 -13.57
N CYS A 55 7.41 0.76 -13.83
CA CYS A 55 6.73 -0.46 -14.27
C CYS A 55 7.36 -1.02 -15.56
N ARG A 56 7.57 -0.16 -16.57
CA ARG A 56 8.23 -0.54 -17.82
C ARG A 56 9.64 -1.07 -17.59
N ARG A 57 10.43 -0.41 -16.75
CA ARG A 57 11.81 -0.85 -16.42
C ARG A 57 11.85 -2.17 -15.67
N ALA A 58 10.85 -2.43 -14.82
CA ALA A 58 10.73 -3.68 -14.08
C ALA A 58 10.17 -4.83 -14.95
N GLY A 59 9.74 -4.56 -16.19
CA GLY A 59 9.16 -5.58 -17.07
C GLY A 59 7.79 -6.08 -16.61
N VAL A 60 7.12 -5.34 -15.72
CA VAL A 60 5.81 -5.70 -15.19
C VAL A 60 4.70 -5.00 -15.96
N ARG A 61 3.47 -5.52 -15.82
CA ARG A 61 2.27 -4.87 -16.35
C ARG A 61 2.20 -3.42 -15.86
N SER A 62 1.95 -2.49 -16.78
CA SER A 62 1.69 -1.10 -16.42
C SER A 62 0.37 -1.02 -15.66
N ILE A 63 0.44 -0.52 -14.43
CA ILE A 63 -0.69 -0.25 -13.55
C ILE A 63 -0.64 1.21 -13.10
N ARG A 64 -1.74 1.73 -12.57
CA ARG A 64 -1.80 3.10 -12.05
C ARG A 64 -1.24 3.13 -10.64
N LEU A 65 -0.72 4.27 -10.20
CA LEU A 65 -0.12 4.39 -8.87
C LEU A 65 -1.11 4.03 -7.75
N HIS A 66 -2.39 4.39 -7.89
CA HIS A 66 -3.42 4.04 -6.90
C HIS A 66 -3.77 2.55 -6.91
N ASP A 67 -3.45 1.80 -7.97
CA ASP A 67 -3.62 0.35 -7.98
C ASP A 67 -2.70 -0.33 -6.94
N LEU A 68 -1.59 0.30 -6.52
CA LEU A 68 -0.79 -0.16 -5.38
C LEU A 68 -1.58 -0.21 -4.07
N ARG A 69 -2.50 0.75 -3.88
CA ARG A 69 -3.39 0.75 -2.72
C ARG A 69 -4.38 -0.41 -2.78
N HIS A 70 -4.86 -0.75 -3.98
CA HIS A 70 -5.67 -1.94 -4.20
C HIS A 70 -4.88 -3.22 -3.91
N SER A 71 -3.64 -3.32 -4.38
CA SER A 71 -2.76 -4.45 -4.07
C SER A 71 -2.52 -4.61 -2.56
N CYS A 72 -2.32 -3.50 -1.84
CA CYS A 72 -2.19 -3.53 -0.37
C CYS A 72 -3.45 -4.10 0.30
N ALA A 73 -4.65 -3.70 -0.16
CA ALA A 73 -5.90 -4.27 0.32
C ALA A 73 -6.01 -5.77 0.02
N THR A 74 -5.69 -6.19 -1.22
CA THR A 74 -5.69 -7.61 -1.61
C THR A 74 -4.77 -8.42 -0.72
N LEU A 75 -3.57 -7.93 -0.44
CA LEU A 75 -2.61 -8.62 0.45
C LEU A 75 -3.14 -8.72 1.87
N LEU A 76 -3.77 -7.68 2.41
CA LEU A 76 -4.38 -7.73 3.74
C LEU A 76 -5.53 -8.74 3.81
N PHE A 77 -6.39 -8.78 2.80
CA PHE A 77 -7.45 -9.77 2.71
C PHE A 77 -6.91 -11.20 2.56
N ALA A 78 -5.88 -11.41 1.73
CA ALA A 78 -5.24 -12.71 1.57
C ALA A 78 -4.59 -13.22 2.87
N MET A 79 -4.15 -12.31 3.75
CA MET A 79 -3.67 -12.65 5.10
C MET A 79 -4.81 -12.91 6.11
N GLY A 80 -6.07 -12.89 5.68
CA GLY A 80 -7.24 -13.12 6.54
C GLY A 80 -7.61 -11.94 7.43
N VAL A 81 -7.12 -10.73 7.15
CA VAL A 81 -7.47 -9.54 7.93
C VAL A 81 -8.93 -9.17 7.67
N GLU A 82 -9.70 -9.00 8.75
CA GLU A 82 -11.11 -8.64 8.68
C GLU A 82 -11.34 -7.31 7.93
N ALA A 83 -12.40 -7.24 7.13
CA ALA A 83 -12.75 -6.08 6.33
C ALA A 83 -12.78 -4.76 7.11
N ALA A 84 -13.31 -4.75 8.35
CA ALA A 84 -13.33 -3.56 9.20
C ALA A 84 -11.91 -3.06 9.53
N THR A 85 -10.98 -3.98 9.76
CA THR A 85 -9.57 -3.67 10.04
C THR A 85 -8.87 -3.17 8.78
N VAL A 86 -9.09 -3.80 7.63
CA VAL A 86 -8.56 -3.33 6.32
C VAL A 86 -9.06 -1.92 6.00
N GLN A 87 -10.34 -1.64 6.23
CA GLN A 87 -10.93 -0.30 6.03
C GLN A 87 -10.28 0.76 6.92
N ARG A 88 -10.04 0.44 8.20
CA ARG A 88 -9.31 1.30 9.13
C ARG A 88 -7.88 1.56 8.68
N ILE A 89 -7.17 0.54 8.22
CA ILE A 89 -5.78 0.63 7.77
C ILE A 89 -5.69 1.52 6.54
N LEU A 90 -6.57 1.31 5.57
CA LEU A 90 -6.52 2.06 4.33
C LEU A 90 -7.08 3.48 4.53
N ARG A 91 -7.93 3.76 5.52
CA ARG A 91 -8.66 5.05 5.65
C ARG A 91 -9.48 5.34 4.39
N HIS A 92 -10.38 4.44 4.00
CA HIS A 92 -11.34 4.73 2.93
C HIS A 92 -12.44 5.68 3.42
N SER A 93 -12.70 6.75 2.68
CA SER A 93 -13.96 7.49 2.72
C SER A 93 -15.07 6.84 1.86
N SER A 94 -14.75 5.82 1.05
CA SER A 94 -15.71 5.13 0.21
C SER A 94 -15.56 3.60 0.30
N ILE A 95 -16.60 2.99 0.87
CA ILE A 95 -16.86 1.55 0.99
C ILE A 95 -17.17 0.90 -0.38
N SER A 96 -17.59 1.69 -1.38
CA SER A 96 -18.22 1.18 -2.60
C SER A 96 -17.31 0.28 -3.47
N VAL A 97 -15.99 0.41 -3.37
CA VAL A 97 -15.01 -0.43 -4.11
C VAL A 97 -14.46 -1.59 -3.26
N THR A 98 -14.67 -1.57 -1.94
CA THR A 98 -14.01 -2.50 -1.00
C THR A 98 -14.73 -3.85 -0.89
N THR A 99 -16.02 -3.90 -1.20
CA THR A 99 -16.77 -5.16 -1.13
C THR A 99 -16.85 -5.83 -2.50
N GLY A 100 -17.25 -5.12 -3.55
CA GLY A 100 -17.46 -5.70 -4.88
C GLY A 100 -16.21 -6.22 -5.59
N THR A 101 -15.04 -5.59 -5.40
CA THR A 101 -13.78 -6.00 -6.05
C THR A 101 -13.03 -7.09 -5.29
N TYR A 102 -13.36 -7.33 -4.02
CA TYR A 102 -12.64 -8.29 -3.17
C TYR A 102 -13.50 -9.48 -2.76
N VAL A 103 -14.73 -9.59 -3.26
CA VAL A 103 -15.64 -10.75 -3.00
C VAL A 103 -14.91 -12.06 -3.24
N ASP A 104 -14.19 -12.20 -4.35
CA ASP A 104 -13.51 -13.45 -4.70
C ASP A 104 -12.45 -13.85 -3.66
N VAL A 105 -11.67 -12.88 -3.17
CA VAL A 105 -10.65 -13.12 -2.14
C VAL A 105 -11.30 -13.42 -0.80
N ILE A 106 -12.36 -12.70 -0.45
CA ILE A 106 -13.13 -12.92 0.79
C ILE A 106 -13.77 -14.31 0.78
N GLU A 107 -14.42 -14.70 -0.32
CA GLU A 107 -15.00 -16.03 -0.50
C GLU A 107 -13.94 -17.12 -0.39
N GLN A 108 -12.76 -16.93 -1.00
CA GLN A 108 -11.69 -17.92 -0.94
C GLN A 108 -11.14 -18.08 0.49
N VAL A 109 -11.01 -16.98 1.24
CA VAL A 109 -10.62 -17.01 2.65
C VAL A 109 -11.71 -17.69 3.50
N GLN A 110 -12.99 -17.37 3.27
CA GLN A 110 -14.11 -17.99 3.97
C GLN A 110 -14.20 -19.50 3.69
N ARG A 111 -14.06 -19.93 2.44
CA ARG A 111 -14.00 -21.35 2.08
C ARG A 111 -12.83 -22.06 2.76
N SER A 112 -11.66 -21.42 2.82
CA SER A 112 -10.49 -21.98 3.51
C SER A 112 -10.72 -22.11 5.01
N ALA A 113 -11.40 -21.14 5.64
CA ALA A 113 -11.77 -21.19 7.05
C ALA A 113 -12.77 -22.32 7.34
N VAL A 114 -13.81 -22.47 6.51
CA VAL A 114 -14.81 -23.56 6.64
C VAL A 114 -14.17 -24.93 6.40
N ALA A 115 -13.29 -25.08 5.40
CA ALA A 115 -12.54 -26.32 5.18
C ALA A 115 -11.61 -26.66 6.38
N GLY A 116 -11.05 -25.65 7.05
CA GLY A 116 -10.35 -25.83 8.31
C GLY A 116 -11.26 -26.32 9.44
N MET A 117 -12.52 -25.85 9.50
CA MET A 117 -13.51 -26.36 10.44
C MET A 117 -13.86 -27.83 10.17
N ASP A 118 -14.01 -28.25 8.91
CA ASP A 118 -14.21 -29.67 8.57
C ASP A 118 -13.05 -30.55 9.07
N SER A 119 -11.82 -30.03 8.99
CA SER A 119 -10.62 -30.73 9.48
C SER A 119 -10.60 -30.87 11.01
N LEU A 120 -11.19 -29.90 11.74
CA LEU A 120 -11.32 -29.93 13.21
C LEU A 120 -12.50 -30.77 13.68
N LEU A 121 -13.59 -30.79 12.92
CA LEU A 121 -14.81 -31.55 13.22
C LEU A 121 -14.70 -33.01 12.78
N ASN A 122 -13.75 -33.35 11.90
CA ASN A 122 -13.48 -34.71 11.45
C ASN A 122 -12.00 -35.08 11.67
N PRO A 123 -11.52 -35.12 12.93
CA PRO A 123 -10.14 -35.50 13.22
C PRO A 123 -10.02 -37.02 13.02
N ALA A 124 -9.35 -37.41 11.94
CA ALA A 124 -9.04 -38.79 11.53
C ALA A 124 -10.20 -39.62 10.94
N ARG A 125 -10.07 -39.86 9.63
CA ARG A 125 -10.20 -41.23 9.11
C ARG A 125 -8.79 -41.76 8.86
#